data_AF-A0A7V1Q1J9-F1
#
_entry.id   AF-A0A7V1Q1J9-F1
#
_cell.length_a   1.000
_cell.length_b   1.000
_cell.length_c   1.000
_cell.angle_alpha   90.00
_cell.angle_beta   90.00
_cell.angle_gamma   90.00
#
_symmetry.space_group_name_H-M   'P 1'
#
loop_
_entity.id
_entity.type
_entity.pdbx_description
1 polymer ?
#
loop_
_entity_poly.entity_id
_entity_poly.type
_entity_poly.pdbx_seq_one_letter_code
_entity_poly.pdbx_strand_id
1 'polypeptide(L)'
;MAHKKGQGSTRNGRESNPQYRGIKLYGGETAKPGSIIVRQCGTKIKPGFLVRRGNDDTLYSVGLGRVVYWGGTVHVDPYDAEIARPKQLREYIASKQKA
;
A
#
# COMPACT_ATOMS: atom_id res chain seq x y z
N MET A 1 -4.06 45.66 45.58
CA MET A 1 -4.52 44.44 44.86
C MET A 1 -3.75 44.33 43.55
N ALA A 2 -2.71 43.50 43.49
CA ALA A 2 -1.97 43.29 42.25
C ALA A 2 -2.76 42.32 41.35
N HIS A 3 -3.53 42.85 40.42
CA HIS A 3 -4.03 42.04 39.31
C HIS A 3 -2.86 41.72 38.38
N LYS A 4 -2.25 40.55 38.53
CA LYS A 4 -1.51 39.91 37.44
C LYS A 4 -2.16 38.57 37.15
N LYS A 5 -3.36 38.60 36.58
CA LYS A 5 -3.98 37.43 35.95
C LYS A 5 -3.70 37.49 34.45
N GLY A 6 -2.43 37.28 34.10
CA GLY A 6 -1.99 37.15 32.71
C GLY A 6 -1.71 35.68 32.41
N GLN A 7 -2.75 34.84 32.36
CA GLN A 7 -2.59 33.47 31.89
C GLN A 7 -2.83 33.47 30.37
N GLY A 8 -1.77 33.31 29.59
CA GLY A 8 -1.88 33.13 28.14
C GLY A 8 -2.43 31.75 27.81
N SER A 9 -3.42 31.67 26.93
CA SER A 9 -3.83 30.39 26.35
C SER A 9 -2.78 29.97 25.31
N THR A 10 -2.31 28.73 25.38
CA THR A 10 -1.47 28.17 24.31
C THR A 10 -2.39 27.62 23.23
N ARG A 11 -2.35 28.22 22.03
CA ARG A 11 -3.07 27.68 20.86
C ARG A 11 -2.22 26.56 20.24
N ASN A 12 -2.35 25.36 20.78
CA ASN A 12 -1.81 24.17 20.12
C ASN A 12 -2.79 23.73 19.03
N GLY A 13 -2.73 24.39 17.87
CA GLY A 13 -3.53 24.08 16.68
C GLY A 13 -3.06 22.79 16.00
N ARG A 14 -3.41 21.64 16.57
CA ARG A 14 -3.03 20.31 16.07
C ARG A 14 -4.20 19.67 15.34
N GLU A 15 -4.46 20.10 14.11
CA GLU A 15 -5.40 19.40 13.25
C GLU A 15 -5.02 19.58 11.78
N SER A 16 -4.60 18.49 11.15
CA SER A 16 -4.42 18.40 9.71
C SER A 16 -5.57 17.61 9.10
N ASN A 17 -5.97 17.97 7.88
CA ASN A 17 -6.98 17.19 7.15
C ASN A 17 -6.58 15.71 7.03
N PRO A 18 -7.56 14.79 7.00
CA PRO A 18 -7.29 13.39 6.74
C PRO A 18 -6.66 13.21 5.35
N GLN A 19 -5.62 12.39 5.27
CA GLN A 19 -4.85 12.18 4.03
C GLN A 19 -5.34 10.98 3.20
N TYR A 20 -6.42 10.31 3.64
CA TYR A 20 -7.05 9.16 2.96
C TYR A 20 -6.09 8.06 2.50
N ARG A 21 -5.04 7.83 3.29
CA ARG A 21 -4.09 6.73 3.12
C ARG A 21 -4.77 5.37 3.38
N GLY A 22 -4.09 4.29 3.03
CA GLY A 22 -4.56 2.93 3.23
C GLY A 22 -4.56 2.11 1.93
N ILE A 23 -5.02 0.87 2.06
CA ILE A 23 -5.17 -0.10 0.97
C ILE A 23 -6.32 0.35 0.07
N LYS A 24 -6.10 0.26 -1.24
CA LYS A 24 -7.06 0.59 -2.29
C LYS A 24 -7.46 -0.62 -3.11
N LEU A 25 -6.57 -1.61 -3.23
CA LEU A 25 -6.89 -2.92 -3.79
C LEU A 25 -6.47 -4.02 -2.81
N TYR A 26 -7.41 -4.88 -2.44
CA TYR A 26 -7.17 -6.00 -1.53
C TYR A 26 -6.67 -7.24 -2.26
N GLY A 27 -6.12 -8.19 -1.48
CA GLY A 27 -5.70 -9.48 -2.01
C GLY A 27 -6.87 -10.20 -2.68
N GLY A 28 -6.71 -10.57 -3.94
CA GLY A 28 -7.79 -11.17 -4.73
C GLY A 28 -8.36 -10.30 -5.82
N GLU A 29 -8.24 -8.98 -5.69
CA GLU A 29 -8.82 -8.04 -6.63
C GLU A 29 -7.96 -7.85 -7.87
N THR A 30 -8.59 -7.42 -8.96
CA THR A 30 -7.93 -7.11 -10.22
C THR A 30 -7.26 -5.73 -10.17
N ALA A 31 -5.95 -5.70 -10.40
CA ALA A 31 -5.20 -4.48 -10.66
C ALA A 31 -4.99 -4.30 -12.17
N LYS A 32 -5.26 -3.10 -12.68
CA LYS A 32 -4.86 -2.68 -14.03
C LYS A 32 -3.47 -2.00 -13.95
N PRO A 33 -2.73 -1.90 -15.07
CA PRO A 33 -1.54 -1.05 -15.11
C PRO A 33 -1.88 0.38 -14.66
N GLY A 34 -1.09 0.93 -13.75
CA GLY A 34 -1.30 2.25 -13.14
C GLY A 34 -2.28 2.27 -11.96
N SER A 35 -3.00 1.18 -11.65
CA SER A 35 -3.88 1.14 -10.48
C SER A 35 -3.09 1.28 -9.18
N ILE A 36 -3.57 2.14 -8.28
CA ILE A 36 -3.01 2.29 -6.94
C ILE A 36 -3.46 1.11 -6.08
N ILE A 37 -2.50 0.44 -5.43
CA ILE A 37 -2.76 -0.70 -4.55
C ILE A 37 -2.77 -0.23 -3.09
N VAL A 38 -1.81 0.60 -2.67
CA VAL A 38 -1.71 1.14 -1.30
C VAL A 38 -1.16 2.57 -1.33
N ARG A 39 -1.81 3.50 -0.63
CA ARG A 39 -1.23 4.80 -0.25
C ARG A 39 -0.72 4.72 1.17
N GLN A 40 0.57 4.96 1.41
CA GLN A 40 1.18 4.79 2.73
C GLN A 40 2.09 5.96 3.08
N CYS A 41 2.69 5.89 4.26
CA CYS A 41 3.68 6.85 4.74
C CYS A 41 4.85 6.03 5.27
N GLY A 42 6.02 6.20 4.66
CA GLY A 42 7.05 5.17 4.75
C GLY A 42 6.62 3.89 4.03
N THR A 43 7.43 2.85 4.14
CA THR A 43 7.28 1.61 3.38
C THR A 43 6.87 0.45 4.28
N LYS A 44 5.66 0.51 4.83
CA LYS A 44 5.11 -0.57 5.66
C LYS A 44 4.92 -1.84 4.85
N ILE A 45 4.39 -1.68 3.64
CA ILE A 45 4.29 -2.74 2.63
C ILE A 45 5.34 -2.43 1.57
N LYS A 46 6.09 -3.46 1.18
CA LYS A 46 7.16 -3.36 0.19
C LYS A 46 6.65 -3.74 -1.22
N PRO A 47 7.15 -3.09 -2.29
CA PRO A 47 6.83 -3.50 -3.65
C PRO A 47 7.43 -4.89 -3.95
N GLY A 48 6.64 -5.72 -4.61
CA GLY A 48 7.04 -7.04 -5.11
C GLY A 48 6.95 -7.12 -6.63
N PHE A 49 6.51 -8.27 -7.14
CA PHE A 49 6.42 -8.54 -8.58
C PHE A 49 5.34 -7.68 -9.24
N LEU A 50 5.66 -7.03 -10.36
CA LEU A 50 4.77 -6.13 -11.11
C LEU A 50 4.17 -4.98 -10.27
N VAL A 51 4.85 -4.58 -9.19
CA VAL A 51 4.48 -3.42 -8.37
C VAL A 51 5.67 -2.47 -8.29
N ARG A 52 5.41 -1.17 -8.40
CA ARG A 52 6.41 -0.12 -8.21
C ARG A 52 6.00 0.83 -7.08
N ARG A 53 6.99 1.52 -6.53
CA ARG A 53 6.83 2.55 -5.49
C ARG A 53 6.97 3.93 -6.12
N GLY A 54 6.02 4.81 -5.85
CA GLY A 54 6.09 6.23 -6.20
C GLY A 54 6.92 7.03 -5.20
N ASN A 55 7.15 8.31 -5.49
CA ASN A 55 7.93 9.20 -4.62
C ASN A 55 7.26 9.44 -3.25
N ASP A 56 5.94 9.32 -3.17
CA ASP A 56 5.16 9.45 -1.93
C ASP A 56 4.91 8.11 -1.22
N ASP A 57 5.70 7.08 -1.55
CA ASP A 57 5.61 5.70 -1.06
C ASP A 57 4.36 4.92 -1.49
N THR A 58 3.52 5.51 -2.34
CA THR A 58 2.37 4.83 -2.94
C THR A 58 2.83 3.65 -3.77
N LEU A 59 2.18 2.50 -3.58
CA LEU A 59 2.40 1.30 -4.39
C LEU A 59 1.36 1.23 -5.49
N TYR A 60 1.80 1.03 -6.73
CA TYR A 60 0.94 0.91 -7.89
C TYR A 60 1.35 -0.28 -8.77
N SER A 61 0.38 -0.85 -9.48
CA SER A 61 0.60 -1.95 -10.40
C SER A 61 1.23 -1.45 -11.70
N VAL A 62 2.16 -2.22 -12.27
CA VAL A 62 2.63 -2.00 -13.65
C VAL A 62 2.04 -3.01 -14.64
N GLY A 63 1.35 -4.04 -14.16
CA GLY A 63 0.75 -5.08 -14.99
C GLY A 63 -0.75 -5.26 -14.74
N LEU A 64 -1.40 -5.97 -15.64
CA LEU A 64 -2.77 -6.45 -15.44
C LEU A 64 -2.72 -7.79 -14.69
N GLY A 65 -3.40 -7.90 -13.55
CA GLY A 65 -3.39 -9.15 -12.80
C GLY A 65 -4.13 -9.09 -11.46
N ARG A 66 -3.99 -10.16 -10.69
CA ARG A 66 -4.58 -10.31 -9.35
C ARG A 66 -3.61 -9.85 -8.27
N VAL A 67 -4.06 -9.03 -7.33
CA VAL A 67 -3.23 -8.58 -6.19
C VAL A 67 -3.00 -9.73 -5.21
N VAL A 68 -1.75 -9.93 -4.81
CA VAL A 68 -1.31 -10.97 -3.86
C VAL A 68 -0.42 -10.34 -2.80
N TYR A 69 -0.82 -10.49 -1.53
CA TYR A 69 -0.02 -10.06 -0.38
C TYR A 69 0.70 -11.26 0.24
N TRP A 70 2.01 -11.15 0.46
CA TRP A 70 2.81 -12.21 1.06
C TRP A 70 4.02 -11.60 1.79
N GLY A 71 4.28 -12.00 3.04
CA GLY A 71 5.51 -11.61 3.75
C GLY A 71 5.74 -10.10 3.92
N GLY A 72 4.67 -9.28 3.91
CA GLY A 72 4.79 -7.82 3.95
C GLY A 72 5.15 -7.17 2.60
N THR A 73 5.26 -7.94 1.53
CA THR A 73 5.32 -7.46 0.14
C THR A 73 3.96 -7.62 -0.55
N VAL A 74 3.75 -6.80 -1.58
CA VAL A 74 2.59 -6.93 -2.47
C VAL A 74 3.06 -7.19 -3.89
N HIS A 75 2.44 -8.17 -4.52
CA HIS A 75 2.73 -8.65 -5.86
C HIS A 75 1.45 -8.56 -6.70
N VAL A 76 1.60 -8.46 -8.01
CA VAL A 76 0.49 -8.62 -8.96
C VAL A 76 0.78 -9.89 -9.76
N ASP A 77 -0.09 -10.89 -9.62
CA ASP A 77 -0.05 -12.13 -10.40
C ASP A 77 -0.70 -11.88 -11.76
N PRO A 78 0.07 -11.89 -12.87
CA PRO A 78 -0.46 -11.56 -14.18
C PRO A 78 -1.49 -12.59 -14.63
N TYR A 79 -2.56 -12.12 -15.27
CA TYR A 79 -3.51 -13.01 -15.94
C TYR A 79 -2.93 -13.62 -17.21
N ASP A 80 -1.99 -12.91 -17.83
CA ASP A 80 -1.21 -13.42 -18.94
C ASP A 80 -0.26 -14.53 -18.45
N ALA A 81 -0.40 -15.72 -19.04
CA ALA A 81 0.39 -16.89 -18.71
C ALA A 81 1.81 -16.83 -19.30
N GLU A 82 2.06 -15.97 -20.28
CA GLU A 82 3.37 -15.83 -20.94
C GLU A 82 4.37 -15.09 -20.04
N ILE A 83 3.89 -14.24 -19.13
CA ILE A 83 4.73 -13.49 -18.22
C ILE A 83 5.32 -14.42 -17.16
N ALA A 84 6.64 -14.60 -17.19
CA ALA A 84 7.37 -15.45 -16.25
C ALA A 84 7.20 -14.97 -14.80
N ARG A 85 6.53 -15.79 -13.98
CA ARG A 85 6.36 -15.55 -12.55
C ARG A 85 7.63 -15.92 -11.78
N PRO A 86 8.07 -15.12 -10.79
CA PRO A 86 9.16 -15.52 -9.93
C PRO A 86 8.79 -16.80 -9.16
N LYS A 87 9.76 -17.72 -9.01
CA LYS A 87 9.58 -19.05 -8.41
C LYS A 87 8.79 -19.02 -7.10
N GLN A 88 9.18 -18.09 -6.23
CA GLN A 88 8.58 -17.88 -4.91
C GLN A 88 7.08 -17.52 -4.97
N LEU A 89 6.67 -16.66 -5.91
CA LEU A 89 5.27 -16.27 -6.08
C LEU A 89 4.45 -17.45 -6.60
N ARG A 90 4.99 -18.23 -7.54
CA ARG A 90 4.34 -19.45 -8.05
C ARG A 90 4.11 -20.47 -6.95
N GLU A 91 5.12 -20.72 -6.12
CA GLU A 91 5.03 -21.64 -4.98
C GLU A 91 4.00 -21.17 -3.94
N TYR A 92 3.97 -19.87 -3.65
CA TYR A 92 2.98 -19.28 -2.73
C TYR A 92 1.55 -19.41 -3.25
N ILE A 93 1.31 -19.16 -4.54
CA ILE A 93 -0.03 -19.30 -5.14
C ILE A 93 -0.47 -20.76 -5.14
N ALA A 94 0.44 -21.68 -5.52
CA ALA A 94 0.14 -23.11 -5.55
C ALA A 94 -0.16 -23.68 -4.15
N SER A 95 0.51 -23.18 -3.10
CA SER A 95 0.21 -23.60 -1.71
C SER A 95 -1.16 -23.10 -1.24
N LYS A 96 -1.55 -21.87 -1.63
CA LYS A 96 -2.85 -21.27 -1.29
C LYS A 96 -4.05 -21.93 -1.99
N GLN A 97 -3.87 -22.58 -3.14
CA GLN A 97 -4.95 -23.27 -3.87
C GLN A 97 -5.26 -24.67 -3.34
N LYS A 98 -4.35 -25.26 -2.55
CA LYS A 98 -4.51 -26.62 -1.98
C LYS A 98 -5.17 -26.63 -0.60
N ALA A 99 -5.40 -25.47 0.00
CA ALA A 99 -6.05 -25.29 1.29
C ALA A 99 -7.49 -24.82 1.07
#